data_AF-A0A6L7ENG8-F1
#
_entry.id   AF-A0A6L7ENG8-F1
#
_cell.length_a   1.000
_cell.length_b   1.000
_cell.length_c   1.000
_cell.angle_alpha   90.00
_cell.angle_beta   90.00
_cell.angle_gamma   90.00
#
_symmetry.space_group_name_H-M   'P 1'
#
loop_
_entity.id
_entity.type
_entity.pdbx_description
1 polymer ?
#
loop_
_entity_poly.entity_id
_entity_poly.type
_entity_poly.pdbx_seq_one_letter_code
_entity_poly.pdbx_strand_id
1 'polypeptide(L)'
;MVELRTQDDDSARLTPDCAQCAALCCVVLPFARSNDFAFDKAGGEPCRHLAGSACSIHPRLMSAGMRGCVAYDCLGAGQQVVQVTYAGRDLSSGLPAETREVFVKVSWLHEMQVLLREVRGSDALRREVRGLADGSPEELVGLDVDAVAARVGPLLRAHSAAVRGADAPSYAGLDLLGRDLRRTDLRRADLRSAVLVAADLRGCVLERTDLLGADLRDADLTGADLRTALFLTQPQLAAARGDATTLLPTGLRRPATWG
;
A
#
# COMPACT_ATOMS: atom_id res chain seq x y z
N MET A 1 20.66 -23.51 9.03
CA MET A 1 19.84 -23.88 7.84
C MET A 1 18.36 -23.93 8.22
N VAL A 2 17.81 -22.80 8.71
CA VAL A 2 16.38 -22.60 9.02
C VAL A 2 16.09 -21.09 8.92
N GLU A 3 16.33 -20.46 7.77
CA GLU A 3 15.99 -19.01 7.58
C GLU A 3 15.45 -18.66 6.18
N LEU A 4 15.49 -19.58 5.21
CA LEU A 4 14.95 -19.31 3.86
C LEU A 4 13.44 -19.56 3.74
N ARG A 5 12.85 -20.32 4.68
CA ARG A 5 11.47 -20.82 4.54
C ARG A 5 10.40 -19.86 5.10
N THR A 6 10.81 -18.89 5.93
CA THR A 6 9.91 -17.91 6.56
C THR A 6 9.77 -16.61 5.75
N GLN A 7 10.82 -16.20 5.02
CA GLN A 7 10.77 -15.01 4.16
C GLN A 7 9.90 -15.21 2.91
N ASP A 8 9.92 -16.42 2.33
CA ASP A 8 9.12 -16.78 1.16
C ASP A 8 7.62 -16.85 1.47
N ASP A 9 7.27 -17.38 2.66
CA ASP A 9 5.89 -17.52 3.14
C ASP A 9 5.25 -16.16 3.47
N ASP A 10 5.99 -15.28 4.16
CA ASP A 10 5.54 -13.91 4.44
C ASP A 10 5.38 -13.07 3.15
N SER A 11 6.19 -13.34 2.12
CA SER A 11 6.08 -12.62 0.84
C SER A 11 4.85 -13.07 0.03
N ALA A 12 4.57 -14.38 0.01
CA ALA A 12 3.39 -14.93 -0.64
C ALA A 12 2.10 -14.42 0.03
N ARG A 13 2.06 -14.39 1.37
CA ARG A 13 0.90 -13.89 2.14
C ARG A 13 0.60 -12.41 1.88
N LEU A 14 1.61 -11.57 1.70
CA LEU A 14 1.45 -10.13 1.46
C LEU A 14 1.31 -9.76 -0.04
N THR A 15 1.19 -10.76 -0.92
CA THR A 15 0.94 -10.56 -2.34
C THR A 15 -0.51 -10.88 -2.65
N PRO A 16 -1.29 -9.99 -3.29
CA PRO A 16 -2.69 -10.29 -3.63
C PRO A 16 -2.85 -11.53 -4.51
N ASP A 17 -3.72 -12.46 -4.07
CA ASP A 17 -4.22 -13.55 -4.91
C ASP A 17 -5.75 -13.50 -4.93
N CYS A 18 -6.31 -12.89 -5.97
CA CYS A 18 -7.75 -12.76 -6.12
C CYS A 18 -8.47 -14.11 -6.32
N ALA A 19 -7.78 -15.17 -6.76
CA ALA A 19 -8.37 -16.50 -6.91
C ALA A 19 -8.68 -17.16 -5.55
N GLN A 20 -7.97 -16.75 -4.50
CA GLN A 20 -8.19 -17.18 -3.12
C GLN A 20 -9.07 -16.20 -2.31
N CYS A 21 -9.68 -15.21 -2.97
CA CYS A 21 -10.50 -14.18 -2.36
C CYS A 21 -11.95 -14.23 -2.87
N ALA A 22 -12.88 -13.64 -2.12
CA ALA A 22 -14.28 -13.43 -2.49
C ALA A 22 -14.51 -12.03 -3.08
N ALA A 23 -13.53 -11.53 -3.86
CA ALA A 23 -13.54 -10.18 -4.45
C ALA A 23 -13.80 -9.03 -3.48
N LEU A 24 -13.31 -9.15 -2.23
CA LEU A 24 -13.66 -8.21 -1.16
C LEU A 24 -13.45 -6.74 -1.54
N CYS A 25 -12.29 -6.37 -2.09
CA CYS A 25 -12.03 -4.98 -2.52
C CYS A 25 -13.01 -4.47 -3.60
N CYS A 26 -13.52 -5.34 -4.47
CA CYS A 26 -14.49 -4.99 -5.52
C CYS A 26 -15.93 -4.93 -5.00
N VAL A 27 -16.23 -5.57 -3.86
CA VAL A 27 -17.57 -5.66 -3.28
C VAL A 27 -17.71 -4.69 -2.10
N VAL A 28 -16.87 -4.80 -1.06
CA VAL A 28 -17.09 -4.12 0.23
C VAL A 28 -16.69 -2.66 0.24
N LEU A 29 -15.73 -2.25 -0.59
CA LEU A 29 -15.23 -0.88 -0.60
C LEU A 29 -16.08 0.03 -1.51
N PRO A 30 -16.55 1.19 -1.03
CA PRO A 30 -17.22 2.18 -1.86
C PRO A 30 -16.20 3.00 -2.66
N PHE A 31 -16.66 3.60 -3.76
CA PHE A 31 -15.96 4.70 -4.41
C PHE A 31 -16.96 5.63 -5.10
N ALA A 32 -16.60 6.90 -5.19
CA ALA A 32 -17.39 7.91 -5.89
C ALA A 32 -16.75 8.20 -7.25
N ARG A 33 -17.57 8.55 -8.23
CA ARG A 33 -17.12 8.99 -9.55
C ARG A 33 -16.19 10.19 -9.40
N SER A 34 -15.01 10.08 -9.97
CA SER A 34 -13.97 11.09 -9.87
C SER A 34 -12.98 10.94 -11.03
N ASN A 35 -11.85 11.63 -10.95
CA ASN A 35 -10.72 11.37 -11.82
C ASN A 35 -10.20 9.92 -11.69
N ASP A 36 -10.38 9.28 -10.54
CA ASP A 36 -9.86 7.95 -10.25
C ASP A 36 -10.84 6.82 -10.60
N PHE A 37 -12.14 7.12 -10.64
CA PHE A 37 -13.21 6.15 -10.90
C PHE A 37 -14.24 6.70 -11.87
N ALA A 38 -14.49 5.97 -12.96
CA ALA A 38 -15.42 6.39 -14.02
C ALA A 38 -16.91 6.39 -13.60
N PHE A 39 -17.26 5.81 -12.45
CA PHE A 39 -18.63 5.67 -11.96
C PHE A 39 -18.63 5.52 -10.43
N ASP A 40 -19.80 5.72 -9.81
CA ASP A 40 -20.03 5.52 -8.39
C ASP A 40 -20.34 4.05 -8.07
N LYS A 41 -19.96 3.60 -6.88
CA LYS A 41 -20.31 2.28 -6.36
C LYS A 41 -20.48 2.34 -4.86
N ALA A 42 -21.60 1.83 -4.35
CA ALA A 42 -21.80 1.72 -2.91
C ALA A 42 -20.90 0.64 -2.29
N GLY A 43 -20.69 0.73 -0.97
CA GLY A 43 -20.03 -0.34 -0.22
C GLY A 43 -20.99 -1.52 -0.08
N GLY A 44 -20.51 -2.73 -0.37
CA GLY A 44 -21.34 -3.95 -0.40
C GLY A 44 -21.98 -4.22 -1.77
N GLU A 45 -21.98 -3.26 -2.68
CA GLU A 45 -22.39 -3.46 -4.07
C GLU A 45 -21.23 -4.03 -4.89
N PRO A 46 -21.39 -5.17 -5.58
CA PRO A 46 -20.37 -5.70 -6.48
C PRO A 46 -20.07 -4.73 -7.62
N CYS A 47 -18.78 -4.54 -7.93
CA CYS A 47 -18.36 -3.76 -9.10
C CYS A 47 -18.95 -4.36 -10.39
N ARG A 48 -19.50 -3.51 -11.27
CA ARG A 48 -20.08 -3.93 -12.57
C ARG A 48 -19.11 -4.66 -13.51
N HIS A 49 -17.81 -4.61 -13.23
CA HIS A 49 -16.77 -5.30 -13.99
C HIS A 49 -16.30 -6.60 -13.32
N LEU A 50 -16.91 -6.99 -12.19
CA LEU A 50 -16.59 -8.23 -11.51
C LEU A 50 -17.11 -9.44 -12.30
N ALA A 51 -16.25 -10.43 -12.49
CA ALA A 51 -16.57 -11.72 -13.10
C ALA A 51 -16.03 -12.83 -12.20
N GLY A 52 -16.91 -13.45 -11.42
CA GLY A 52 -16.50 -14.33 -10.32
C GLY A 52 -15.75 -13.54 -9.25
N SER A 53 -14.53 -13.97 -8.90
CA SER A 53 -13.66 -13.24 -7.96
C SER A 53 -12.67 -12.26 -8.64
N ALA A 54 -12.69 -12.17 -9.97
CA ALA A 54 -11.72 -11.42 -10.76
C ALA A 54 -12.32 -10.23 -11.50
N CYS A 55 -11.48 -9.22 -11.80
CA CYS A 55 -11.90 -8.09 -12.62
C CYS A 55 -11.81 -8.43 -14.12
N SER A 56 -12.94 -8.41 -14.83
CA SER A 56 -13.02 -8.70 -16.28
C SER A 56 -12.26 -7.71 -17.18
N ILE A 57 -11.94 -6.52 -16.64
CA ILE A 57 -11.23 -5.47 -17.38
C ILE A 57 -9.84 -5.16 -16.80
N HIS A 58 -9.29 -6.05 -15.96
CA HIS A 58 -8.01 -5.79 -15.27
C HIS A 58 -6.89 -5.24 -16.20
N PRO A 59 -6.67 -5.78 -17.42
CA PRO A 59 -5.63 -5.27 -18.33
C PRO A 59 -5.90 -3.86 -18.88
N ARG A 60 -7.12 -3.35 -18.72
CA ARG A 60 -7.61 -2.10 -19.34
C ARG A 60 -8.14 -1.10 -18.31
N LEU A 61 -7.91 -1.32 -17.00
CA LEU A 61 -8.40 -0.45 -15.91
C LEU A 61 -8.04 1.02 -16.15
N MET A 62 -6.80 1.32 -16.56
CA MET A 62 -6.38 2.69 -16.86
C MET A 62 -7.23 3.32 -17.97
N SER A 63 -7.32 2.67 -19.13
CA SER A 63 -8.11 3.16 -20.27
C SER A 63 -9.61 3.24 -19.99
N ALA A 64 -10.10 2.47 -19.00
CA ALA A 64 -11.48 2.48 -18.56
C ALA A 64 -11.78 3.53 -17.47
N GLY A 65 -10.80 4.36 -17.09
CA GLY A 65 -10.97 5.40 -16.07
C GLY A 65 -11.05 4.84 -14.64
N MET A 66 -10.37 3.71 -14.37
CA MET A 66 -10.33 3.05 -13.06
C MET A 66 -8.94 3.16 -12.43
N ARG A 67 -8.35 4.37 -12.43
CA ARG A 67 -7.01 4.64 -11.89
C ARG A 67 -6.92 4.30 -10.40
N GLY A 68 -7.98 4.55 -9.65
CA GLY A 68 -8.04 4.19 -8.23
C GLY A 68 -7.90 2.69 -8.01
N CYS A 69 -8.44 1.84 -8.90
CA CYS A 69 -8.23 0.39 -8.84
C CYS A 69 -6.80 -0.02 -9.23
N VAL A 70 -6.11 0.74 -10.08
CA VAL A 70 -4.72 0.47 -10.46
C VAL A 70 -3.77 0.82 -9.32
N ALA A 71 -4.03 1.94 -8.63
CA ALA A 71 -3.26 2.37 -7.47
C ALA A 71 -3.54 1.55 -6.21
N TYR A 72 -4.65 0.83 -6.15
CA TYR A 72 -5.04 0.07 -4.97
C TYR A 72 -4.31 -1.30 -4.90
N ASP A 73 -3.76 -1.61 -3.74
CA ASP A 73 -3.21 -2.93 -3.42
C ASP A 73 -3.74 -3.35 -2.04
N CYS A 74 -4.40 -4.51 -1.94
CA CYS A 74 -4.89 -5.02 -0.66
C CYS A 74 -3.79 -5.75 0.14
N LEU A 75 -2.58 -5.88 -0.42
CA LEU A 75 -1.43 -6.55 0.19
C LEU A 75 -1.76 -7.95 0.68
N GLY A 76 -2.63 -8.67 -0.04
CA GLY A 76 -3.04 -10.02 0.32
C GLY A 76 -4.11 -10.13 1.42
N ALA A 77 -4.66 -9.02 1.89
CA ALA A 77 -5.69 -9.02 2.93
C ALA A 77 -6.97 -9.74 2.49
N GLY A 78 -7.30 -9.71 1.19
CA GLY A 78 -8.49 -10.34 0.67
C GLY A 78 -8.51 -11.84 0.88
N GLN A 79 -7.44 -12.52 0.47
CA GLN A 79 -7.32 -13.96 0.69
C GLN A 79 -7.12 -14.31 2.17
N GLN A 80 -6.45 -13.45 2.95
CA GLN A 80 -6.31 -13.66 4.39
C GLN A 80 -7.69 -13.72 5.06
N VAL A 81 -8.55 -12.74 4.79
CA VAL A 81 -9.90 -12.68 5.38
C VAL A 81 -10.72 -13.90 4.99
N VAL A 82 -10.69 -14.31 3.73
CA VAL A 82 -11.51 -15.45 3.27
C VAL A 82 -10.96 -16.77 3.78
N GLN A 83 -9.67 -17.04 3.56
CA GLN A 83 -9.08 -18.35 3.81
C GLN A 83 -8.77 -18.58 5.30
N VAL A 84 -8.37 -17.54 6.02
CA VAL A 84 -7.96 -17.65 7.43
C VAL A 84 -9.09 -17.19 8.35
N THR A 85 -9.48 -15.92 8.28
CA THR A 85 -10.46 -15.33 9.22
C THR A 85 -11.84 -15.99 9.12
N TYR A 86 -12.31 -16.29 7.91
CA TYR A 86 -13.56 -17.03 7.68
C TYR A 86 -13.36 -18.52 7.35
N ALA A 87 -12.16 -19.05 7.55
CA ALA A 87 -11.82 -20.48 7.39
C ALA A 87 -12.26 -21.09 6.04
N GLY A 88 -12.13 -20.33 4.95
CA GLY A 88 -12.45 -20.79 3.59
C GLY A 88 -13.94 -21.00 3.31
N ARG A 89 -14.83 -20.46 4.16
CA ARG A 89 -16.28 -20.51 3.92
C ARG A 89 -16.63 -19.88 2.58
N ASP A 90 -17.57 -20.48 1.86
CA ASP A 90 -18.13 -19.86 0.67
C ASP A 90 -18.95 -18.62 1.07
N LEU A 91 -18.53 -17.46 0.58
CA LEU A 91 -19.17 -16.17 0.85
C LEU A 91 -20.02 -15.68 -0.34
N SER A 92 -20.21 -16.53 -1.36
CA SER A 92 -20.97 -16.20 -2.58
C SER A 92 -22.45 -15.94 -2.32
N SER A 93 -23.01 -16.52 -1.24
CA SER A 93 -24.40 -16.31 -0.79
C SER A 93 -24.61 -14.99 -0.04
N GLY A 94 -23.56 -14.22 0.23
CA GLY A 94 -23.63 -12.96 0.96
C GLY A 94 -22.51 -12.82 1.99
N LEU A 95 -21.99 -11.60 2.12
CA LEU A 95 -20.93 -11.28 3.07
C LEU A 95 -21.52 -10.96 4.45
N PRO A 96 -20.94 -11.47 5.55
CA PRO A 96 -21.24 -10.99 6.89
C PRO A 96 -21.10 -9.47 7.00
N ALA A 97 -21.93 -8.83 7.82
CA ALA A 97 -22.00 -7.36 7.89
C ALA A 97 -20.66 -6.72 8.30
N GLU A 98 -19.91 -7.40 9.16
CA GLU A 98 -18.60 -6.98 9.67
C GLU A 98 -17.45 -7.17 8.67
N THR A 99 -17.68 -7.87 7.54
CA THR A 99 -16.62 -8.21 6.58
C THR A 99 -15.86 -6.98 6.08
N ARG A 100 -16.56 -5.86 5.87
CA ARG A 100 -15.90 -4.62 5.45
C ARG A 100 -14.90 -4.12 6.50
N GLU A 101 -15.30 -4.11 7.77
CA GLU A 101 -14.46 -3.65 8.87
C GLU A 101 -13.26 -4.58 9.08
N VAL A 102 -13.51 -5.88 9.10
CA VAL A 102 -12.48 -6.92 9.15
C VAL A 102 -11.48 -6.73 8.02
N PHE A 103 -11.95 -6.55 6.78
CA PHE A 103 -11.11 -6.39 5.61
C PHE A 103 -10.22 -5.14 5.65
N VAL A 104 -10.76 -3.98 6.06
CA VAL A 104 -9.93 -2.76 6.17
C VAL A 104 -8.88 -2.88 7.28
N LYS A 105 -9.19 -3.54 8.39
CA LYS A 105 -8.24 -3.77 9.49
C LYS A 105 -7.13 -4.75 9.10
N VAL A 106 -7.46 -5.84 8.41
CA VAL A 106 -6.44 -6.77 7.90
C VAL A 106 -5.56 -6.10 6.84
N SER A 107 -6.16 -5.30 5.94
CA SER A 107 -5.40 -4.51 4.95
C SER A 107 -4.39 -3.57 5.63
N TRP A 108 -4.83 -2.87 6.68
CA TRP A 108 -3.97 -2.00 7.47
C TRP A 108 -2.86 -2.77 8.21
N LEU A 109 -3.16 -3.91 8.83
CA LEU A 109 -2.15 -4.76 9.48
C LEU A 109 -1.11 -5.30 8.48
N HIS A 110 -1.54 -5.65 7.27
CA HIS A 110 -0.63 -6.08 6.20
C HIS A 110 0.28 -4.93 5.74
N GLU A 111 -0.24 -3.70 5.63
CA GLU A 111 0.59 -2.52 5.37
C GLU A 111 1.62 -2.30 6.48
N MET A 112 1.24 -2.42 7.76
CA MET A 112 2.18 -2.33 8.89
C MET A 112 3.28 -3.40 8.79
N GLN A 113 2.95 -4.63 8.38
CA GLN A 113 3.95 -5.67 8.14
C GLN A 113 4.93 -5.31 7.01
N VAL A 114 4.44 -4.69 5.92
CA VAL A 114 5.30 -4.21 4.83
C VAL A 114 6.26 -3.13 5.34
N LEU A 115 5.76 -2.10 6.02
CA LEU A 115 6.58 -0.99 6.51
C LEU A 115 7.63 -1.44 7.52
N LEU A 116 7.26 -2.34 8.43
CA LEU A 116 8.19 -2.83 9.46
C LEU A 116 9.34 -3.67 8.89
N ARG A 117 9.26 -4.17 7.64
CA ARG A 117 10.36 -4.92 6.99
C ARG A 117 11.62 -4.08 6.81
N GLU A 118 11.47 -2.76 6.62
CA GLU A 118 12.60 -1.85 6.50
C GLU A 118 13.26 -1.56 7.85
N VAL A 119 12.52 -1.72 8.95
CA VAL A 119 12.99 -1.39 10.30
C VAL A 119 13.78 -2.53 10.93
N ARG A 120 15.06 -2.29 11.19
CA ARG A 120 15.91 -3.23 11.95
C ARG A 120 15.40 -3.42 13.37
N GLY A 121 15.40 -4.67 13.86
CA GLY A 121 14.97 -5.01 15.22
C GLY A 121 13.45 -5.04 15.43
N SER A 122 12.66 -4.95 14.36
CA SER A 122 11.19 -4.98 14.43
C SER A 122 10.61 -6.40 14.50
N ASP A 123 11.42 -7.46 14.52
CA ASP A 123 10.98 -8.85 14.34
C ASP A 123 9.90 -9.32 15.33
N ALA A 124 9.99 -8.88 16.59
CA ALA A 124 8.98 -9.20 17.60
C ALA A 124 7.65 -8.51 17.28
N LEU A 125 7.67 -7.22 16.94
CA LEU A 125 6.47 -6.47 16.59
C LEU A 125 5.87 -6.97 15.27
N ARG A 126 6.69 -7.32 14.28
CA ARG A 126 6.22 -7.91 13.02
C ARG A 126 5.46 -9.21 13.25
N ARG A 127 5.99 -10.11 14.08
CA ARG A 127 5.30 -11.36 14.45
C ARG A 127 3.98 -11.11 15.16
N GLU A 128 3.94 -10.10 16.02
CA GLU A 128 2.71 -9.72 16.70
C GLU A 128 1.66 -9.17 15.73
N VAL A 129 2.01 -8.19 14.89
CA VAL A 129 1.11 -7.61 13.89
C VAL A 129 0.60 -8.71 12.93
N ARG A 130 1.46 -9.67 12.56
CA ARG A 130 1.05 -10.84 11.78
C ARG A 130 0.02 -11.70 12.53
N GLY A 131 0.26 -11.98 13.82
CA GLY A 131 -0.66 -12.74 14.66
C GLY A 131 -2.02 -12.06 14.81
N LEU A 132 -2.05 -10.72 14.91
CA LEU A 132 -3.31 -9.96 14.92
C LEU A 132 -4.11 -10.16 13.63
N ALA A 133 -3.43 -10.22 12.47
CA ALA A 133 -4.08 -10.43 11.18
C ALA A 133 -4.63 -11.86 11.00
N ASP A 134 -4.24 -12.81 11.87
CA ASP A 134 -4.76 -14.18 11.92
C ASP A 134 -6.00 -14.32 12.82
N GLY A 135 -6.47 -13.21 13.41
CA GLY A 135 -7.62 -13.20 14.31
C GLY A 135 -8.94 -13.60 13.64
N SER A 136 -9.87 -14.04 14.47
CA SER A 136 -11.28 -14.25 14.12
C SER A 136 -11.99 -12.93 13.80
N PRO A 137 -13.19 -12.97 13.18
CA PRO A 137 -13.97 -11.76 12.91
C PRO A 137 -14.22 -10.92 14.17
N GLU A 138 -14.54 -11.57 15.31
CA GLU A 138 -14.81 -10.88 16.57
C GLU A 138 -13.57 -10.16 17.11
N GLU A 139 -12.41 -10.84 17.10
CA GLU A 139 -11.14 -10.24 17.54
C GLU A 139 -10.72 -9.08 16.66
N LEU A 140 -10.91 -9.19 15.34
CA LEU A 140 -10.58 -8.12 14.40
C LEU A 140 -11.55 -6.93 14.52
N VAL A 141 -12.85 -7.16 14.71
CA VAL A 141 -13.80 -6.08 15.02
C VAL A 141 -13.44 -5.40 16.35
N GLY A 142 -13.01 -6.17 17.36
CA GLY A 142 -12.54 -5.64 18.64
C GLY A 142 -11.15 -4.99 18.62
N LEU A 143 -10.39 -5.12 17.53
CA LEU A 143 -9.02 -4.65 17.45
C LEU A 143 -8.91 -3.12 17.55
N ASP A 144 -8.12 -2.66 18.53
CA ASP A 144 -7.67 -1.29 18.65
C ASP A 144 -6.45 -1.03 17.75
N VAL A 145 -6.72 -0.45 16.58
CA VAL A 145 -5.68 -0.11 15.60
C VAL A 145 -4.80 1.04 16.08
N ASP A 146 -5.30 1.93 16.94
CA ASP A 146 -4.54 3.07 17.47
C ASP A 146 -3.48 2.57 18.46
N ALA A 147 -3.81 1.56 19.28
CA ALA A 147 -2.84 0.91 20.15
C ALA A 147 -1.69 0.23 19.36
N VAL A 148 -2.00 -0.40 18.23
CA VAL A 148 -0.97 -0.97 17.34
C VAL A 148 -0.15 0.16 16.69
N ALA A 149 -0.81 1.21 16.20
CA ALA A 149 -0.15 2.36 15.58
C ALA A 149 0.79 3.10 16.55
N ALA A 150 0.42 3.21 17.82
CA ALA A 150 1.22 3.81 18.88
C ALA A 150 2.55 3.08 19.11
N ARG A 151 2.64 1.80 18.71
CA ARG A 151 3.86 0.99 18.81
C ARG A 151 4.65 0.95 17.52
N VAL A 152 3.97 0.90 16.37
CA VAL A 152 4.61 0.90 15.05
C VAL A 152 5.23 2.27 14.73
N GLY A 153 4.46 3.34 14.92
CA GLY A 153 4.84 4.70 14.53
C GLY A 153 6.19 5.18 15.08
N PRO A 154 6.48 5.03 16.40
CA PRO A 154 7.78 5.40 16.95
C PRO A 154 8.96 4.65 16.32
N LEU A 155 8.79 3.37 15.99
CA LEU A 155 9.85 2.57 15.35
C LEU A 155 10.13 3.04 13.92
N LEU A 156 9.08 3.30 13.13
CA LEU A 156 9.25 3.86 11.78
C LEU A 156 9.98 5.20 11.83
N ARG A 157 9.57 6.09 12.74
CA ARG A 157 10.20 7.41 12.92
C ARG A 157 11.65 7.32 13.39
N ALA A 158 11.95 6.45 14.35
CA ALA A 158 13.31 6.26 14.85
C ALA A 158 14.22 5.69 13.75
N HIS A 159 13.72 4.73 12.96
CA HIS A 159 14.45 4.19 11.82
C HIS A 159 14.74 5.27 10.76
N SER A 160 13.71 6.01 10.35
CA SER A 160 13.83 7.15 9.43
C SER A 160 14.89 8.15 9.90
N ALA A 161 14.80 8.61 11.15
CA ALA A 161 15.73 9.57 11.72
C ALA A 161 17.17 9.03 11.75
N ALA A 162 17.37 7.75 12.07
CA ALA A 162 18.70 7.14 12.09
C ALA A 162 19.33 7.04 10.69
N VAL A 163 18.53 6.73 9.66
CA VAL A 163 19.02 6.60 8.28
C VAL A 163 19.24 7.97 7.63
N ARG A 164 18.35 8.92 7.90
CA ARG A 164 18.38 10.29 7.37
C ARG A 164 19.35 11.21 8.09
N GLY A 165 19.67 10.96 9.36
CA GLY A 165 20.55 11.79 10.19
C GLY A 165 19.96 13.15 10.59
N ALA A 166 20.56 13.78 11.60
CA ALA A 166 19.97 14.91 12.33
C ALA A 166 19.73 16.18 11.48
N ASP A 167 20.61 16.49 10.52
CA ASP A 167 20.55 17.72 9.72
C ASP A 167 19.74 17.57 8.42
N ALA A 168 19.01 16.46 8.27
CA ALA A 168 18.20 16.22 7.09
C ALA A 168 17.09 17.28 6.92
N PRO A 169 16.87 17.79 5.69
CA PRO A 169 15.77 18.73 5.44
C PRO A 169 14.43 18.06 5.70
N SER A 170 13.45 18.84 6.15
CA SER A 170 12.10 18.36 6.40
C SER A 170 11.08 19.15 5.61
N TYR A 171 10.27 18.41 4.85
CA TYR A 171 9.10 18.88 4.10
C TYR A 171 7.85 18.10 4.51
N ALA A 172 7.88 17.47 5.70
CA ALA A 172 6.79 16.65 6.20
C ALA A 172 5.48 17.45 6.29
N GLY A 173 4.39 16.87 5.77
CA GLY A 173 3.05 17.46 5.79
C GLY A 173 2.87 18.70 4.91
N LEU A 174 3.87 19.11 4.13
CA LEU A 174 3.75 20.28 3.27
C LEU A 174 2.86 19.99 2.05
N ASP A 175 2.14 21.03 1.62
CA ASP A 175 1.46 21.03 0.31
C ASP A 175 2.47 21.41 -0.79
N LEU A 176 2.85 20.40 -1.57
CA LEU A 176 3.78 20.49 -2.69
C LEU A 176 3.08 20.15 -4.01
N LEU A 177 1.75 20.33 -4.08
CA LEU A 177 0.95 20.05 -5.26
C LEU A 177 1.50 20.80 -6.49
N GLY A 178 1.76 20.04 -7.56
CA GLY A 178 2.22 20.58 -8.85
C GLY A 178 3.60 21.25 -8.83
N ARG A 179 4.37 21.13 -7.74
CA ARG A 179 5.64 21.85 -7.60
C ARG A 179 6.74 21.24 -8.46
N ASP A 180 7.58 22.10 -9.04
CA ASP A 180 8.83 21.70 -9.68
C ASP A 180 9.92 21.51 -8.62
N LEU A 181 10.30 20.25 -8.38
CA LEU A 181 11.29 19.85 -7.39
C LEU A 181 12.59 19.32 -8.02
N ARG A 182 12.73 19.39 -9.35
CA ARG A 182 13.87 18.85 -10.11
C ARG A 182 15.22 19.41 -9.69
N ARG A 183 15.24 20.62 -9.10
CA ARG A 183 16.44 21.30 -8.59
C ARG A 183 16.54 21.33 -7.07
N THR A 184 15.61 20.66 -6.38
CA THR A 184 15.61 20.55 -4.92
C THR A 184 16.46 19.37 -4.51
N ASP A 185 17.35 19.57 -3.54
CA ASP A 185 18.06 18.44 -2.93
C ASP A 185 17.12 17.70 -1.98
N LEU A 186 16.59 16.57 -2.44
CA LEU A 186 15.67 15.72 -1.68
C LEU A 186 16.37 14.55 -1.00
N ARG A 187 17.71 14.43 -1.11
CA ARG A 187 18.46 13.37 -0.45
C ARG A 187 18.28 13.48 1.06
N ARG A 188 17.95 12.34 1.68
CA ARG A 188 17.69 12.22 3.11
C ARG A 188 16.51 13.09 3.58
N ALA A 189 15.67 13.63 2.70
CA ALA A 189 14.60 14.54 3.10
C ALA A 189 13.45 13.83 3.83
N ASP A 190 12.74 14.57 4.67
CA ASP A 190 11.43 14.18 5.22
C ASP A 190 10.36 14.57 4.22
N LEU A 191 9.67 13.62 3.61
CA LEU A 191 8.46 13.88 2.82
C LEU A 191 7.25 13.17 3.42
N ARG A 192 7.32 12.79 4.71
CA ARG A 192 6.21 12.11 5.38
C ARG A 192 4.93 12.92 5.28
N SER A 193 3.87 12.27 4.82
CA SER A 193 2.56 12.91 4.66
C SER A 193 2.54 14.17 3.78
N ALA A 194 3.59 14.42 2.98
CA ALA A 194 3.60 15.55 2.06
C ALA A 194 2.62 15.30 0.90
N VAL A 195 1.95 16.36 0.43
CA VAL A 195 1.09 16.30 -0.75
C VAL A 195 1.94 16.57 -1.98
N LEU A 196 2.33 15.54 -2.70
CA LEU A 196 3.17 15.61 -3.91
C LEU A 196 2.34 15.39 -5.19
N VAL A 197 1.03 15.59 -5.11
CA VAL A 197 0.12 15.37 -6.24
C VAL A 197 0.58 16.19 -7.45
N ALA A 198 0.81 15.52 -8.57
CA ALA A 198 1.31 16.13 -9.81
C ALA A 198 2.66 16.89 -9.68
N ALA A 199 3.45 16.67 -8.62
CA ALA A 199 4.77 17.28 -8.47
C ALA A 199 5.76 16.74 -9.53
N ASP A 200 6.67 17.58 -9.99
CA ASP A 200 7.71 17.22 -10.95
C ASP A 200 9.00 16.85 -10.20
N LEU A 201 9.23 15.53 -10.10
CA LEU A 201 10.38 14.89 -9.45
C LEU A 201 11.32 14.24 -10.48
N ARG A 202 11.23 14.64 -11.75
CA ARG A 202 11.99 14.00 -12.83
C ARG A 202 13.48 14.14 -12.61
N GLY A 203 14.19 13.01 -12.68
CA GLY A 203 15.64 12.96 -12.47
C GLY A 203 16.10 13.24 -11.03
N CYS A 204 15.18 13.40 -10.07
CA CYS A 204 15.55 13.61 -8.67
C CYS A 204 16.23 12.38 -8.08
N VAL A 205 17.21 12.60 -7.20
CA VAL A 205 17.80 11.54 -6.37
C VAL A 205 17.12 11.57 -5.00
N LEU A 206 16.33 10.55 -4.72
CA LEU A 206 15.53 10.39 -3.49
C LEU A 206 16.22 9.41 -2.51
N GLU A 207 17.55 9.49 -2.46
CA GLU A 207 18.37 8.61 -1.62
C GLU A 207 18.01 8.81 -0.15
N ARG A 208 17.58 7.74 0.54
CA ARG A 208 17.19 7.75 1.95
C ARG A 208 16.07 8.75 2.27
N THR A 209 15.29 9.18 1.28
CA THR A 209 14.15 10.07 1.48
C THR A 209 13.01 9.30 2.13
N ASP A 210 12.39 9.84 3.17
CA ASP A 210 11.24 9.23 3.82
C ASP A 210 9.94 9.63 3.11
N LEU A 211 9.29 8.64 2.49
CA LEU A 211 8.04 8.81 1.74
C LEU A 211 6.82 8.21 2.48
N LEU A 212 6.93 7.89 3.77
CA LEU A 212 5.84 7.30 4.54
C LEU A 212 4.59 8.20 4.49
N GLY A 213 3.52 7.68 3.88
CA GLY A 213 2.25 8.38 3.73
C GLY A 213 2.27 9.58 2.78
N ALA A 214 3.33 9.79 2.00
CA ALA A 214 3.36 10.84 0.98
C ALA A 214 2.34 10.55 -0.14
N ASP A 215 1.60 11.57 -0.56
CA ASP A 215 0.63 11.45 -1.65
C ASP A 215 1.31 11.71 -3.00
N LEU A 216 1.62 10.63 -3.72
CA LEU A 216 2.34 10.66 -4.99
C LEU A 216 1.42 10.56 -6.23
N ARG A 217 0.11 10.77 -6.08
CA ARG A 217 -0.84 10.69 -7.20
C ARG A 217 -0.41 11.63 -8.34
N ASP A 218 -0.26 11.08 -9.54
CA ASP A 218 0.19 11.79 -10.75
C ASP A 218 1.57 12.48 -10.65
N ALA A 219 2.34 12.28 -9.57
CA ALA A 219 3.71 12.80 -9.46
C ALA A 219 4.61 12.22 -10.56
N ASP A 220 5.45 13.03 -11.18
CA ASP A 220 6.34 12.59 -12.27
C ASP A 220 7.71 12.18 -11.73
N LEU A 221 7.91 10.87 -11.60
CA LEU A 221 9.14 10.22 -11.13
C LEU A 221 10.02 9.74 -12.31
N THR A 222 9.78 10.19 -13.54
CA THR A 222 10.56 9.77 -14.73
C THR A 222 12.06 10.01 -14.50
N GLY A 223 12.86 8.95 -14.60
CA GLY A 223 14.31 9.00 -14.35
C GLY A 223 14.75 9.29 -12.92
N ALA A 224 13.83 9.32 -11.94
CA ALA A 224 14.18 9.50 -10.54
C ALA A 224 14.88 8.24 -9.97
N ASP A 225 15.79 8.44 -9.01
CA ASP A 225 16.44 7.36 -8.27
C ASP A 225 15.80 7.19 -6.89
N LEU A 226 14.98 6.14 -6.73
CA LEU A 226 14.27 5.79 -5.51
C LEU A 226 14.90 4.57 -4.81
N ARG A 227 16.01 4.01 -5.28
CA ARG A 227 16.53 2.68 -4.85
C ARG A 227 16.69 2.52 -3.33
N THR A 228 16.91 3.63 -2.62
CA THR A 228 17.10 3.65 -1.17
C THR A 228 16.10 4.58 -0.45
N ALA A 229 15.02 4.98 -1.12
CA ALA A 229 13.92 5.68 -0.48
C ALA A 229 13.30 4.79 0.60
N LEU A 230 12.83 5.40 1.67
CA LEU A 230 12.25 4.72 2.83
C LEU A 230 10.74 4.71 2.73
N PHE A 231 10.13 3.58 3.10
CA PHE A 231 8.70 3.40 3.25
C PHE A 231 7.88 3.71 1.99
N LEU A 232 8.49 3.52 0.82
CA LEU A 232 7.80 3.60 -0.46
C LEU A 232 6.99 2.32 -0.69
N THR A 233 5.73 2.47 -1.07
CA THR A 233 4.82 1.33 -1.25
C THR A 233 4.44 1.12 -2.72
N GLN A 234 3.98 -0.10 -3.04
CA GLN A 234 3.50 -0.42 -4.39
C GLN A 234 2.32 0.47 -4.84
N PRO A 235 1.32 0.78 -3.98
CA PRO A 235 0.27 1.77 -4.28
C PRO A 235 0.79 3.14 -4.67
N GLN A 236 1.77 3.67 -3.93
CA GLN A 236 2.35 4.99 -4.23
C GLN A 236 3.01 5.03 -5.61
N LEU A 237 3.72 3.97 -6.00
CA LEU A 237 4.28 3.85 -7.35
C LEU A 237 3.20 3.74 -8.41
N ALA A 238 2.19 2.91 -8.18
CA ALA A 238 1.10 2.69 -9.13
C ALA A 238 0.23 3.94 -9.35
N ALA A 239 0.19 4.84 -8.37
CA ALA A 239 -0.47 6.14 -8.45
C ALA A 239 0.38 7.22 -9.15
N ALA A 240 1.69 7.04 -9.22
CA ALA A 240 2.63 7.99 -9.82
C ALA A 240 2.89 7.69 -11.31
N ARG A 241 3.61 8.61 -11.96
CA ARG A 241 4.12 8.45 -13.32
C ARG A 241 5.63 8.16 -13.26
N GLY A 242 6.10 7.31 -14.16
CA GLY A 242 7.52 7.01 -14.31
C GLY A 242 7.72 6.19 -15.58
N ASP A 243 8.93 5.67 -15.77
CA ASP A 243 9.27 4.90 -16.97
C ASP A 243 10.35 3.84 -16.68
N ALA A 244 10.92 3.27 -17.75
CA ALA A 244 12.01 2.31 -17.67
C ALA A 244 13.29 2.88 -17.01
N THR A 245 13.46 4.20 -16.98
CA THR A 245 14.63 4.88 -16.41
C THR A 245 14.47 5.22 -14.93
N THR A 246 13.24 5.19 -14.40
CA THR A 246 13.00 5.30 -12.95
C THR A 246 13.57 4.09 -12.21
N LEU A 247 14.44 4.32 -11.24
CA LEU A 247 15.14 3.27 -10.47
C LEU A 247 14.39 3.01 -9.16
N LEU A 248 14.02 1.75 -8.90
CA LEU A 248 13.14 1.37 -7.78
C LEU A 248 13.89 0.60 -6.68
N PRO A 249 13.42 0.66 -5.42
CA PRO A 249 13.84 -0.25 -4.36
C PRO A 249 13.68 -1.73 -4.74
N THR A 250 14.55 -2.58 -4.20
CA THR A 250 14.38 -4.03 -4.30
C THR A 250 13.05 -4.46 -3.70
N GLY A 251 12.28 -5.29 -4.42
CA GLY A 251 11.00 -5.83 -3.97
C GLY A 251 9.77 -5.06 -4.45
N LEU A 252 9.93 -3.81 -4.89
CA LEU A 252 8.85 -3.08 -5.57
C LEU A 252 8.87 -3.36 -7.07
N ARG A 253 7.68 -3.48 -7.67
CA ARG A 253 7.52 -3.75 -9.10
C ARG A 253 7.23 -2.47 -9.84
N ARG A 254 7.83 -2.32 -11.02
CA ARG A 254 7.47 -1.24 -11.95
C ARG A 254 5.99 -1.38 -12.33
N PRO A 255 5.17 -0.33 -12.17
CA PRO A 255 3.79 -0.35 -12.65
C PRO A 255 3.75 -0.62 -14.17
N ALA A 256 2.84 -1.48 -14.61
CA ALA A 256 2.68 -1.78 -16.05
C ALA A 256 2.29 -0.56 -16.89
N THR A 257 1.83 0.51 -16.24
CA THR A 257 1.42 1.78 -16.83
C THR A 257 2.58 2.69 -17.22
N TRP A 258 3.81 2.37 -16.78
CA TRP A 258 4.99 3.18 -17.01
C TRP A 258 5.67 2.92 -18.37
N GLY A 259 5.22 1.91 -19.12
CA GLY A 259 5.90 1.46 -20.34
C GLY A 259 7.24 0.82 -20.04
#